data_AF-A0AAE0PDS7-F1
#
_entry.id   AF-A0AAE0PDS7-F1
#
_cell.length_a   1.000
_cell.length_b   1.000
_cell.length_c   1.000
_cell.angle_alpha   90.00
_cell.angle_beta   90.00
_cell.angle_gamma   90.00
#
_symmetry.space_group_name_H-M   'P 1'
#
loop_
_entity.id
_entity.type
_entity.pdbx_description
1 polymer ?
#
loop_
_entity_poly.entity_id
_entity_poly.type
_entity_poly.pdbx_seq_one_letter_code
_entity_poly.pdbx_strand_id
1 'polypeptide(L)'
;MNPKDYCNLLFDDETFSRSRLYFWILGFIIKVQPCIEDNITQWNLYQQARIQPLKEGLKSKEHSELTTVERSILESITKYDKRGNDIKQDLENLKKRFDAISESVRALRDGLFNASALMESRSATRLGQNVQLLTYVSIFYLPLGFCAALWAVPNITQSETQTPFIVATCLVSFLTLTTVFNMGNISDAIGLSYFKWRRKLLKRMENDSNTKWQGRRGMFEEFPPNNERRTVSEWWLARYQAYLLRQKAKIGFQSFFRRDESTQTAV
;
A
#
# COMPACT_ATOMS: atom_id res chain seq x y z
N MET A 1 24.16 -16.61 -19.59
CA MET A 1 23.54 -15.27 -19.50
C MET A 1 24.35 -14.44 -18.52
N ASN A 2 24.71 -13.20 -18.85
CA ASN A 2 25.50 -12.35 -17.95
C ASN A 2 24.61 -11.89 -16.77
N PRO A 3 25.07 -12.00 -15.50
CA PRO A 3 24.29 -11.59 -14.34
C PRO A 3 23.81 -10.14 -14.38
N LYS A 4 24.60 -9.22 -14.96
CA LYS A 4 24.25 -7.79 -15.05
C LYS A 4 23.03 -7.55 -15.96
N ASP A 5 22.97 -8.26 -17.08
CA ASP A 5 21.87 -8.16 -18.03
C ASP A 5 20.58 -8.74 -17.43
N TYR A 6 20.71 -9.79 -16.61
CA TYR A 6 19.59 -10.36 -15.85
C TYR A 6 19.08 -9.43 -14.74
N CYS A 7 19.95 -8.74 -14.02
CA CYS A 7 19.52 -7.73 -13.04
C CYS A 7 18.82 -6.55 -13.71
N ASN A 8 19.27 -6.14 -14.90
CA ASN A 8 18.59 -5.10 -15.67
C ASN A 8 17.19 -5.54 -16.12
N LEU A 9 16.91 -6.85 -16.25
CA LEU A 9 15.58 -7.39 -16.56
C LEU A 9 14.59 -7.26 -15.39
N LEU A 10 15.08 -7.08 -14.17
CA LEU A 10 14.26 -6.97 -12.96
C LEU A 10 13.58 -5.61 -12.80
N PHE A 11 14.03 -4.60 -13.53
CA PHE A 11 13.52 -3.23 -13.47
C PHE A 11 12.92 -2.83 -14.81
N ASP A 12 11.92 -1.93 -14.76
CA ASP A 12 11.33 -1.39 -15.97
C ASP A 12 12.10 -0.15 -16.45
N ASP A 13 11.92 0.21 -17.71
CA ASP A 13 12.38 1.50 -18.21
C ASP A 13 11.42 2.64 -17.79
N GLU A 14 11.84 3.90 -17.95
CA GLU A 14 11.01 5.07 -17.61
C GLU A 14 9.68 5.11 -18.40
N THR A 15 9.62 4.43 -19.54
CA THR A 15 8.43 4.35 -20.41
C THR A 15 7.52 3.15 -20.10
N PHE A 16 7.85 2.38 -19.06
CA PHE A 16 7.16 1.17 -18.63
C PHE A 16 6.97 0.12 -19.73
N SER A 17 7.93 0.02 -20.66
CA SER A 17 7.81 -0.82 -21.86
C SER A 17 7.60 -2.29 -21.51
N ARG A 18 8.27 -2.79 -20.47
CA ARG A 18 8.17 -4.22 -20.09
C ARG A 18 6.88 -4.51 -19.34
N SER A 19 6.47 -3.63 -18.43
CA SER A 19 5.16 -3.76 -17.79
C SER A 19 4.05 -3.80 -18.84
N ARG A 20 4.10 -2.89 -19.83
CA ARG A 20 3.15 -2.86 -20.96
C ARG A 20 3.19 -4.14 -21.78
N LEU A 21 4.37 -4.68 -22.06
CA LEU A 21 4.53 -5.95 -22.77
C LEU A 21 3.90 -7.12 -21.98
N TYR A 22 4.19 -7.25 -20.69
CA TYR A 22 3.62 -8.31 -19.85
C TYR A 22 2.10 -8.21 -19.75
N PHE A 23 1.56 -6.99 -19.58
CA PHE A 23 0.12 -6.77 -19.62
C PHE A 23 -0.49 -7.14 -20.97
N TRP A 24 0.17 -6.77 -22.07
CA TRP A 24 -0.31 -7.11 -23.41
C TRP A 24 -0.32 -8.62 -23.63
N ILE A 25 0.76 -9.33 -23.27
CA ILE A 25 0.85 -10.80 -23.39
C ILE A 25 -0.24 -11.47 -22.56
N LEU A 26 -0.42 -11.07 -21.29
CA LEU A 26 -1.46 -11.64 -20.44
C LEU A 26 -2.86 -11.37 -20.99
N GLY A 27 -3.12 -10.13 -21.43
CA GLY A 27 -4.40 -9.76 -22.04
C GLY A 27 -4.68 -10.53 -23.33
N PHE A 28 -3.64 -10.80 -24.13
CA PHE A 28 -3.74 -11.63 -25.33
C PHE A 28 -4.05 -13.10 -24.99
N ILE A 29 -3.30 -13.71 -24.07
CA ILE A 29 -3.50 -15.11 -23.67
C ILE A 29 -4.92 -15.32 -23.11
N ILE A 30 -5.38 -14.43 -22.23
CA ILE A 30 -6.72 -14.49 -21.65
C ILE A 30 -7.82 -14.44 -22.72
N LYS A 31 -7.59 -13.75 -23.84
CA LYS A 31 -8.55 -13.70 -24.97
C LYS A 31 -8.49 -14.95 -25.86
N VAL A 32 -7.31 -15.52 -26.08
CA VAL A 32 -7.11 -16.65 -26.99
C VAL A 32 -7.52 -17.98 -26.35
N GLN A 33 -7.29 -18.15 -25.06
CA GLN A 33 -7.55 -19.40 -24.34
C GLN A 33 -9.02 -19.87 -24.43
N PRO A 34 -10.04 -19.01 -24.26
CA PRO A 34 -11.44 -19.38 -24.49
C PRO A 34 -11.72 -19.80 -25.94
N CYS A 35 -11.07 -19.20 -26.93
CA CYS A 35 -11.25 -19.56 -28.34
C CYS A 35 -10.71 -20.97 -28.63
N ILE A 36 -9.56 -21.33 -28.07
CA ILE A 36 -8.99 -22.67 -28.17
C ILE A 36 -9.90 -23.69 -27.48
N GLU A 37 -10.40 -23.37 -26.29
CA GLU A 37 -11.29 -24.23 -25.52
C GLU A 37 -12.63 -24.47 -26.21
N ASP A 38 -13.22 -23.42 -26.79
CA ASP A 38 -14.44 -23.54 -27.60
C ASP A 38 -14.19 -24.43 -28.82
N ASN A 39 -13.10 -24.20 -29.58
CA ASN A 39 -12.76 -25.04 -30.75
C ASN A 39 -12.61 -26.53 -30.39
N ILE A 40 -11.96 -26.85 -29.27
CA ILE A 40 -11.85 -28.23 -28.76
C ILE A 40 -13.24 -28.79 -28.42
N THR A 41 -14.07 -27.99 -27.77
CA THR A 41 -15.43 -28.37 -27.38
C THR A 41 -16.32 -28.62 -28.59
N GLN A 42 -16.30 -27.73 -29.59
CA GLN A 42 -17.04 -27.88 -30.83
C GLN A 42 -16.63 -29.14 -31.59
N TRP A 43 -15.32 -29.45 -31.66
CA TRP A 43 -14.85 -30.69 -32.27
C TRP A 43 -15.38 -31.93 -31.54
N ASN A 44 -15.33 -31.95 -30.20
CA ASN A 44 -15.85 -33.07 -29.41
C ASN A 44 -17.36 -33.27 -29.63
N LEU A 45 -18.13 -32.20 -29.62
CA LEU A 45 -19.58 -32.23 -29.88
C LEU A 45 -19.88 -32.74 -31.29
N TYR A 46 -19.17 -32.24 -32.30
CA TYR A 46 -19.31 -32.69 -33.68
C TYR A 46 -18.97 -34.19 -33.84
N GLN A 47 -17.87 -34.62 -33.24
CA GLN A 47 -17.43 -36.01 -33.29
C GLN A 47 -18.46 -36.96 -32.65
N GLN A 48 -19.00 -36.59 -31.48
CA GLN A 48 -20.04 -37.37 -30.78
C GLN A 48 -21.37 -37.38 -31.55
N ALA A 49 -21.78 -36.24 -32.12
CA ALA A 49 -23.10 -36.10 -32.75
C ALA A 49 -23.17 -36.61 -34.20
N ARG A 50 -22.03 -36.71 -34.90
CA ARG A 50 -21.99 -37.03 -36.34
C ARG A 50 -21.07 -38.17 -36.70
N ILE A 51 -19.85 -38.20 -36.14
CA ILE A 51 -18.83 -39.19 -36.52
C ILE A 51 -19.07 -40.54 -35.83
N GLN A 52 -19.31 -40.55 -34.51
CA GLN A 52 -19.51 -41.78 -33.75
C GLN A 52 -20.74 -42.59 -34.21
N PRO A 53 -21.95 -42.01 -34.36
CA PRO A 53 -23.13 -42.77 -34.77
C PRO A 53 -22.99 -43.35 -36.18
N LEU A 54 -22.34 -42.62 -37.09
CA LEU A 54 -22.07 -43.07 -38.45
C LEU A 54 -21.08 -44.23 -38.48
N LYS A 55 -20.03 -44.18 -37.65
CA LYS A 55 -19.03 -45.23 -37.49
C LYS A 55 -19.63 -46.49 -36.86
N GLU A 56 -20.52 -46.34 -35.87
CA GLU A 56 -21.23 -47.44 -35.22
C GLU A 56 -22.25 -48.10 -36.15
N GLY A 57 -23.04 -47.31 -36.88
CA GLY A 57 -24.00 -47.83 -37.86
C GLY A 57 -23.35 -48.56 -39.04
N LEU A 58 -22.14 -48.17 -39.44
CA LEU A 58 -21.38 -48.88 -40.48
C LEU A 58 -20.64 -50.11 -39.94
N LYS A 59 -20.28 -50.15 -38.65
CA LYS A 59 -19.62 -51.30 -38.01
C LYS A 59 -20.59 -52.39 -37.56
N SER A 60 -21.87 -52.06 -37.34
CA SER A 60 -22.89 -53.05 -36.94
C SER A 60 -23.29 -53.97 -38.08
N LYS A 61 -23.02 -53.59 -39.34
CA LYS A 61 -23.15 -54.45 -40.51
C LYS A 61 -21.97 -55.42 -40.58
N GLU A 62 -22.23 -56.72 -40.82
CA GLU A 62 -21.15 -57.71 -41.00
C GLU A 62 -20.21 -57.29 -42.14
N HIS A 63 -18.90 -57.50 -41.98
CA HIS A 63 -17.89 -57.11 -42.98
C HIS A 63 -18.14 -57.72 -44.38
N SER A 64 -18.88 -58.83 -44.44
CA SER A 64 -19.29 -59.51 -45.67
C SER A 64 -20.48 -58.85 -46.37
N GLU A 65 -21.27 -58.03 -45.67
CA GLU A 65 -22.46 -57.35 -46.19
C GLU A 65 -22.18 -55.89 -46.62
N LEU A 66 -21.01 -55.34 -46.29
CA LEU A 66 -20.63 -53.99 -46.73
C LEU A 66 -20.33 -53.95 -48.23
N THR A 67 -21.01 -53.04 -48.92
CA THR A 67 -20.68 -52.70 -50.30
C THR A 67 -19.29 -52.05 -50.40
N THR A 68 -18.65 -52.15 -51.57
CA THR A 68 -17.34 -51.51 -51.86
C THR A 68 -17.36 -50.00 -51.57
N VAL A 69 -18.52 -49.35 -51.75
CA VAL A 69 -18.74 -47.93 -51.46
C VAL A 69 -18.74 -47.64 -49.96
N GLU A 70 -19.45 -48.44 -49.16
CA GLU A 70 -19.50 -48.28 -47.70
C GLU A 70 -18.12 -48.47 -47.04
N ARG A 71 -17.31 -49.39 -47.56
CA ARG A 71 -15.93 -49.60 -47.10
C ARG A 71 -15.04 -48.38 -47.34
N SER A 72 -15.11 -47.79 -48.54
CA SER A 72 -14.39 -46.57 -48.90
C SER A 72 -14.81 -45.36 -48.04
N ILE A 73 -16.11 -45.25 -47.74
CA ILE A 73 -16.66 -44.21 -46.85
C ILE A 73 -16.12 -44.39 -45.42
N LEU A 74 -16.11 -45.62 -44.89
CA LEU A 74 -15.60 -45.92 -43.55
C LEU A 74 -14.10 -45.60 -43.42
N GLU A 75 -13.29 -45.95 -44.43
CA GLU A 75 -11.87 -45.61 -44.49
C GLU A 75 -11.65 -44.09 -44.52
N SER A 76 -12.45 -43.37 -45.31
CA SER A 76 -12.39 -41.91 -45.38
C SER A 76 -12.76 -41.26 -44.04
N ILE A 77 -13.84 -41.70 -43.41
CA ILE A 77 -14.30 -41.19 -42.10
C ILE A 77 -13.24 -41.45 -41.03
N THR A 78 -12.69 -42.66 -40.95
CA THR A 78 -11.65 -42.99 -39.97
C THR A 78 -10.37 -42.17 -40.18
N LYS A 79 -9.99 -41.90 -41.44
CA LYS A 79 -8.87 -41.00 -41.76
C LYS A 79 -9.12 -39.57 -41.30
N TYR A 80 -10.29 -39.00 -41.58
CA TYR A 80 -10.62 -37.62 -41.18
C TYR A 80 -10.84 -37.49 -39.66
N ASP A 81 -11.45 -38.50 -39.02
CA ASP A 81 -11.60 -38.62 -37.56
C ASP A 81 -10.23 -38.61 -36.87
N LYS A 82 -9.28 -39.42 -37.38
CA LYS A 82 -7.90 -39.42 -36.89
C LYS A 82 -7.24 -38.04 -37.03
N ARG A 83 -7.32 -37.43 -38.22
CA ARG A 83 -6.73 -36.10 -38.47
C ARG A 83 -7.33 -35.02 -37.57
N GLY A 84 -8.64 -35.05 -37.33
CA GLY A 84 -9.29 -34.11 -36.43
C GLY A 84 -8.89 -34.31 -34.97
N ASN A 85 -8.71 -35.57 -34.53
CA ASN A 85 -8.14 -35.87 -33.21
C ASN A 85 -6.68 -35.43 -33.08
N ASP A 86 -5.86 -35.56 -34.12
CA ASP A 86 -4.48 -35.07 -34.13
C ASP A 86 -4.46 -33.53 -33.95
N ILE A 87 -5.30 -32.81 -34.70
CA ILE A 87 -5.45 -31.34 -34.57
C ILE A 87 -5.95 -30.97 -33.17
N LYS A 88 -6.96 -31.68 -32.65
CA LYS A 88 -7.44 -31.47 -31.28
C LYS A 88 -6.29 -31.62 -30.26
N GLN A 89 -5.46 -32.65 -30.42
CA GLN A 89 -4.32 -32.89 -29.54
C GLN A 89 -3.29 -31.75 -29.61
N ASP A 90 -3.07 -31.20 -30.80
CA ASP A 90 -2.22 -30.03 -31.00
C ASP A 90 -2.79 -28.78 -30.33
N LEU A 91 -4.10 -28.53 -30.42
CA LEU A 91 -4.75 -27.43 -29.70
C LEU A 91 -4.66 -27.60 -28.17
N GLU A 92 -4.82 -28.81 -27.65
CA GLU A 92 -4.65 -29.09 -26.21
C GLU A 92 -3.20 -28.83 -25.76
N ASN A 93 -2.22 -29.23 -26.56
CA ASN A 93 -0.81 -28.96 -26.30
C ASN A 93 -0.53 -27.45 -26.36
N LEU A 94 -1.13 -26.74 -27.31
CA LEU A 94 -1.02 -25.29 -27.42
C LEU A 94 -1.63 -24.58 -26.19
N LYS A 95 -2.80 -25.03 -25.71
CA LYS A 95 -3.43 -24.54 -24.48
C LYS A 95 -2.48 -24.66 -23.29
N LYS A 96 -1.91 -25.85 -23.07
CA LYS A 96 -0.93 -26.09 -21.98
C LYS A 96 0.29 -25.18 -22.07
N ARG A 97 0.79 -24.90 -23.29
CA ARG A 97 1.90 -23.95 -23.50
C ARG A 97 1.50 -22.53 -23.14
N PHE A 98 0.30 -22.09 -23.52
CA PHE A 98 -0.19 -20.77 -23.13
C PHE A 98 -0.39 -20.64 -21.62
N ASP A 99 -0.87 -21.67 -20.94
CA ASP A 99 -0.98 -21.69 -19.49
C ASP A 99 0.39 -21.52 -18.82
N ALA A 100 1.40 -22.29 -19.25
CA ALA A 100 2.77 -22.19 -18.73
C ALA A 100 3.40 -20.80 -18.98
N ILE A 101 3.16 -20.22 -20.17
CA ILE A 101 3.62 -18.86 -20.50
C ILE A 101 2.89 -17.84 -19.62
N SER A 102 1.58 -17.97 -19.41
CA SER A 102 0.78 -17.09 -18.56
C SER A 102 1.29 -17.07 -17.12
N GLU A 103 1.58 -18.24 -16.55
CA GLU A 103 2.18 -18.36 -15.22
C GLU A 103 3.56 -17.71 -15.15
N SER A 104 4.41 -17.96 -16.15
CA SER A 104 5.75 -17.37 -16.22
C SER A 104 5.70 -15.84 -16.33
N VAL A 105 4.82 -15.31 -17.18
CA VAL A 105 4.65 -13.86 -17.36
C VAL A 105 4.03 -13.21 -16.12
N ARG A 106 3.12 -13.89 -15.41
CA ARG A 106 2.61 -13.43 -14.10
C ARG A 106 3.73 -13.33 -13.09
N ALA A 107 4.56 -14.37 -12.96
CA ALA A 107 5.69 -14.37 -12.04
C ALA A 107 6.69 -13.24 -12.36
N LEU A 108 6.99 -13.02 -13.64
CA LEU A 108 7.85 -11.92 -14.09
C LEU A 108 7.25 -10.55 -13.80
N ARG A 109 5.96 -10.36 -14.09
CA ARG A 109 5.22 -9.13 -13.80
C ARG A 109 5.21 -8.82 -12.31
N ASP A 110 4.93 -9.81 -11.47
CA ASP A 110 4.86 -9.64 -10.03
C ASP A 110 6.26 -9.37 -9.46
N GLY A 111 7.29 -10.07 -9.97
CA GLY A 111 8.69 -9.78 -9.66
C GLY A 111 9.10 -8.35 -10.02
N LEU A 112 8.74 -7.88 -11.22
CA LEU A 112 8.98 -6.52 -11.71
C LEU A 112 8.30 -5.48 -10.83
N PHE A 113 7.01 -5.67 -10.48
CA PHE A 113 6.30 -4.72 -9.63
C PHE A 113 6.84 -4.68 -8.21
N ASN A 114 7.16 -5.84 -7.63
CA ASN A 114 7.76 -5.90 -6.30
C ASN A 114 9.14 -5.22 -6.28
N ALA A 115 9.97 -5.46 -7.30
CA ALA A 115 11.28 -4.80 -7.42
C ALA A 115 11.14 -3.28 -7.61
N SER A 116 10.22 -2.83 -8.47
CA SER A 116 9.94 -1.41 -8.70
C SER A 116 9.41 -0.72 -7.44
N ALA A 117 8.49 -1.35 -6.70
CA ALA A 117 7.98 -0.80 -5.44
C ALA A 117 9.09 -0.69 -4.38
N LEU A 118 9.99 -1.67 -4.30
CA LEU A 118 11.16 -1.61 -3.42
C LEU A 118 12.14 -0.50 -3.82
N MET A 119 12.37 -0.31 -5.12
CA MET A 119 13.18 0.78 -5.66
C MET A 119 12.58 2.14 -5.32
N GLU A 120 11.29 2.31 -5.56
CA GLU A 120 10.54 3.52 -5.24
C GLU A 120 10.61 3.83 -3.74
N SER A 121 10.40 2.82 -2.89
CA SER A 121 10.54 2.94 -1.43
C SER A 121 11.93 3.39 -1.00
N ARG A 122 12.99 2.82 -1.60
CA ARG A 122 14.38 3.24 -1.33
C ARG A 122 14.64 4.66 -1.80
N SER A 123 14.17 5.04 -2.99
CA SER A 123 14.31 6.39 -3.52
C SER A 123 13.57 7.43 -2.68
N ALA A 124 12.35 7.12 -2.24
CA ALA A 124 11.58 7.96 -1.32
C ALA A 124 12.26 8.10 0.05
N THR A 125 12.85 7.02 0.57
CA THR A 125 13.62 7.07 1.82
C THR A 125 14.85 7.97 1.69
N ARG A 126 15.61 7.84 0.59
CA ARG A 126 16.77 8.70 0.31
C ARG A 126 16.36 10.16 0.14
N LEU A 127 15.24 10.43 -0.55
CA LEU A 127 14.71 11.77 -0.67
C LEU A 127 14.31 12.34 0.71
N GLY A 128 13.65 11.53 1.55
CA GLY A 128 13.32 11.91 2.93
C GLY A 128 14.56 12.25 3.75
N GLN A 129 15.62 11.46 3.65
CA GLN A 129 16.90 11.73 4.31
C GLN A 129 17.55 13.02 3.79
N ASN A 130 17.50 13.29 2.48
CA ASN A 130 18.03 14.51 1.89
C ASN A 130 17.26 15.76 2.39
N VAL A 131 15.94 15.68 2.45
CA VAL A 131 15.09 16.76 2.99
C VAL A 131 15.36 16.97 4.48
N GLN A 132 15.52 15.88 5.24
CA GLN A 132 15.87 15.94 6.66
C GLN A 132 17.23 16.64 6.87
N LEU A 133 18.24 16.29 6.08
CA LEU A 133 19.56 16.93 6.16
C LEU A 133 19.48 18.43 5.83
N LEU A 134 18.77 18.80 4.76
CA LEU A 134 18.57 20.20 4.39
C LEU A 134 17.85 20.97 5.52
N THR A 135 16.85 20.34 6.14
CA THR A 135 16.10 20.92 7.25
C THR A 135 17.02 21.13 8.46
N TYR A 136 17.90 20.18 8.77
CA TYR A 136 18.88 20.34 9.84
C TYR A 136 19.86 21.48 9.58
N VAL A 137 20.39 21.60 8.36
CA VAL A 137 21.26 22.74 7.98
C VAL A 137 20.51 24.06 8.10
N SER A 138 19.24 24.10 7.68
CA SER A 138 18.41 25.31 7.74
C SER A 138 18.11 25.73 9.18
N ILE A 139 17.72 24.79 10.04
CA ILE A 139 17.46 25.07 11.47
C ILE A 139 18.75 25.48 12.18
N PHE A 140 19.90 24.92 11.80
CA PHE A 140 21.21 25.34 12.32
C PHE A 140 21.57 26.77 11.87
N TYR A 141 21.30 27.12 10.62
CA TYR A 141 21.68 28.42 10.05
C TYR A 141 20.80 29.57 10.55
N LEU A 142 19.52 29.32 10.84
CA LEU A 142 18.56 30.35 11.25
C LEU A 142 18.96 31.14 12.52
N PRO A 143 19.34 30.51 13.65
CA PRO A 143 19.85 31.22 14.83
C PRO A 143 21.20 31.89 14.55
N LEU A 144 22.08 31.26 13.74
CA LEU A 144 23.38 31.81 13.40
C LEU A 144 23.24 33.12 12.59
N GLY A 145 22.36 33.11 11.59
CA GLY A 145 22.02 34.28 10.79
C GLY A 145 21.36 35.38 11.62
N PHE A 146 20.49 35.01 12.57
CA PHE A 146 19.93 35.97 13.53
C PHE A 146 21.01 36.61 14.40
N CYS A 147 21.98 35.84 14.89
CA CYS A 147 23.12 36.38 15.64
C CYS A 147 23.95 37.34 14.78
N ALA A 148 24.27 36.97 13.55
CA ALA A 148 25.01 37.84 12.62
C ALA A 148 24.25 39.15 12.33
N ALA A 149 22.94 39.08 12.14
CA ALA A 149 22.09 40.26 11.94
C ALA A 149 22.03 41.15 13.19
N LEU A 150 21.93 40.55 14.38
CA LEU A 150 21.96 41.26 15.66
C LEU A 150 23.26 42.05 15.85
N TRP A 151 24.40 41.48 15.45
CA TRP A 151 25.71 42.15 15.52
C TRP A 151 25.92 43.23 14.45
N ALA A 152 25.10 43.25 13.39
CA ALA A 152 25.18 44.26 12.33
C ALA A 152 24.43 45.56 12.68
N VAL A 153 23.67 45.61 13.79
CA VAL A 153 22.90 46.79 14.20
C VAL A 153 23.85 47.87 14.80
N PRO A 154 23.85 49.12 14.30
CA PRO A 154 24.65 50.19 14.89
C PRO A 154 24.24 50.50 16.34
N ASN A 155 25.18 50.98 17.18
CA ASN A 155 25.00 51.37 18.60
C ASN A 155 24.83 50.25 19.65
N ILE A 156 24.86 48.97 19.29
CA ILE A 156 24.84 47.85 20.25
C ILE A 156 26.17 47.64 21.01
N THR A 157 27.24 48.31 20.59
CA THR A 157 28.59 48.22 21.19
C THR A 157 28.82 49.21 22.33
N GLN A 158 27.77 49.86 22.85
CA GLN A 158 27.86 50.69 24.05
C GLN A 158 28.08 49.80 25.29
N SER A 159 28.98 50.23 26.18
CA SER A 159 29.52 49.44 27.29
C SER A 159 28.45 48.90 28.25
N GLU A 160 27.31 49.58 28.40
CA GLU A 160 26.23 49.17 29.30
C GLU A 160 25.33 48.07 28.73
N THR A 161 25.17 48.00 27.41
CA THR A 161 24.27 47.06 26.73
C THR A 161 24.99 45.89 26.07
N GLN A 162 26.30 46.00 25.82
CA GLN A 162 27.10 44.99 25.15
C GLN A 162 27.16 43.65 25.91
N THR A 163 27.40 43.69 27.23
CA THR A 163 27.57 42.49 28.07
C THR A 163 26.32 41.62 28.17
N PRO A 164 25.13 42.14 28.54
CA PRO A 164 23.90 41.33 28.58
C PRO A 164 23.49 40.83 27.18
N PHE A 165 23.80 41.59 26.13
CA PHE A 165 23.53 41.18 24.76
C PHE A 165 24.40 40.01 24.32
N ILE A 166 25.72 40.06 24.57
CA ILE A 166 26.64 38.92 24.32
C ILE A 166 26.15 37.67 25.04
N VAL A 167 25.80 37.79 26.32
CA VAL A 167 25.31 36.67 27.14
C VAL A 167 24.02 36.09 26.56
N ALA A 168 23.06 36.93 26.17
CA ALA A 168 21.81 36.49 25.55
C ALA A 168 22.05 35.80 24.20
N THR A 169 22.91 36.34 23.35
CA THR A 169 23.25 35.75 22.04
C THR A 169 23.94 34.39 22.20
N CYS A 170 24.89 34.27 23.13
CA CYS A 170 25.56 33.01 23.45
C CYS A 170 24.58 31.98 24.02
N LEU A 171 23.71 32.38 24.95
CA LEU A 171 22.69 31.50 25.53
C LEU A 171 21.72 30.99 24.47
N VAL A 172 21.14 31.89 23.67
CA VAL A 172 20.19 31.52 22.60
C VAL A 172 20.88 30.60 21.59
N SER A 173 22.11 30.92 21.15
CA SER A 173 22.88 30.06 20.24
C SER A 173 23.10 28.68 20.83
N PHE A 174 23.58 28.60 22.08
CA PHE A 174 23.83 27.33 22.75
C PHE A 174 22.57 26.49 22.90
N LEU A 175 21.45 27.12 23.28
CA LEU A 175 20.16 26.45 23.47
C LEU A 175 19.60 25.93 22.14
N THR A 176 19.72 26.72 21.06
CA THR A 176 19.24 26.34 19.74
C THR A 176 20.10 25.20 19.16
N LEU A 177 21.43 25.28 19.29
CA LEU A 177 22.34 24.23 18.86
C LEU A 177 22.11 22.91 19.62
N THR A 178 21.97 22.98 20.94
CA THR A 178 21.67 21.80 21.77
C THR A 178 20.34 21.17 21.36
N THR A 179 19.32 21.98 21.06
CA THR A 179 18.02 21.50 20.59
C THR A 179 18.13 20.77 19.24
N VAL A 180 18.91 21.30 18.30
CA VAL A 180 19.13 20.70 16.98
C VAL A 180 19.89 19.38 17.08
N PHE A 181 20.99 19.35 17.84
CA PHE A 181 21.78 18.13 18.05
C PHE A 181 20.97 17.04 18.73
N ASN A 182 20.06 17.40 19.62
CA ASN A 182 19.20 16.46 20.32
C ASN A 182 17.86 16.23 19.61
N MET A 183 17.64 16.78 18.41
CA MET A 183 16.31 16.79 17.80
C MET A 183 15.78 15.39 17.47
N GLY A 184 16.64 14.44 17.11
CA GLY A 184 16.26 13.04 16.92
C GLY A 184 15.78 12.37 18.22
N ASN A 185 16.53 12.54 19.31
CA ASN A 185 16.14 12.03 20.62
C ASN A 185 14.88 12.73 21.15
N ILE A 186 14.74 14.03 20.91
CA ILE A 186 13.57 14.81 21.28
C ILE A 186 12.35 14.34 20.47
N SER A 187 12.47 14.13 19.16
CA SER A 187 11.35 13.62 18.35
C SER A 187 10.90 12.24 18.81
N ASP A 188 11.84 11.35 19.16
CA ASP A 188 11.53 10.02 19.67
C ASP A 188 10.88 10.07 21.06
N ALA A 189 11.41 10.90 21.95
CA ALA A 189 10.84 11.11 23.29
C ALA A 189 9.44 11.74 23.23
N ILE A 190 9.22 12.72 22.35
CA ILE A 190 7.92 13.32 22.08
C ILE A 190 6.97 12.28 21.51
N GLY A 191 7.43 11.46 20.55
CA GLY A 191 6.65 10.37 19.98
C GLY A 191 6.20 9.37 21.04
N LEU A 192 7.12 8.87 21.87
CA LEU A 192 6.82 7.96 22.98
C LEU A 192 5.84 8.59 23.98
N SER A 193 6.01 9.87 24.29
CA SER A 193 5.14 10.61 25.20
C SER A 193 3.74 10.79 24.61
N TYR A 194 3.65 11.14 23.33
CA TYR A 194 2.40 11.23 22.59
C TYR A 194 1.67 9.89 22.56
N PHE A 195 2.35 8.78 22.25
CA PHE A 195 1.73 7.45 22.26
C PHE A 195 1.24 7.02 23.64
N LYS A 196 1.97 7.36 24.71
CA LYS A 196 1.51 7.13 26.10
C LYS A 196 0.28 7.99 26.43
N TRP A 197 0.32 9.27 26.10
CA TRP A 197 -0.79 10.20 26.30
C TRP A 197 -2.04 9.79 25.52
N ARG A 198 -1.89 9.46 24.23
CA ARG A 198 -2.94 8.96 23.34
C ARG A 198 -3.59 7.71 23.91
N ARG A 199 -2.80 6.70 24.29
CA ARG A 199 -3.33 5.47 24.93
C ARG A 199 -4.11 5.76 26.22
N LYS A 200 -3.61 6.67 27.05
CA LYS A 200 -4.29 7.05 28.30
C LYS A 200 -5.62 7.76 28.04
N LEU A 201 -5.67 8.61 27.01
CA LEU A 201 -6.91 9.28 26.60
C LEU A 201 -7.93 8.32 26.01
N LEU A 202 -7.48 7.43 25.13
CA LEU A 202 -8.33 6.42 24.50
C LEU A 202 -8.94 5.47 25.54
N LYS A 203 -8.18 5.06 26.56
CA LYS A 203 -8.71 4.30 27.71
C LYS A 203 -9.72 5.07 28.54
N ARG A 204 -9.61 6.41 28.61
CA ARG A 204 -10.58 7.25 29.32
C ARG A 204 -11.87 7.43 28.53
N MET A 205 -11.76 7.58 27.20
CA MET A 205 -12.91 7.63 26.30
C MET A 205 -13.74 6.34 26.33
N GLU A 206 -13.08 5.19 26.51
CA GLU A 206 -13.73 3.89 26.66
C GLU A 206 -14.56 3.81 27.94
N ASN A 207 -14.01 4.28 29.06
CA ASN A 207 -14.66 4.25 30.37
C ASN A 207 -15.58 5.47 30.62
N ASP A 208 -15.79 6.34 29.64
CA ASP A 208 -16.63 7.53 29.77
C ASP A 208 -18.12 7.16 29.69
N SER A 209 -18.97 7.76 30.51
CA SER A 209 -20.41 7.49 30.53
C SER A 209 -21.14 8.00 29.28
N ASN A 210 -20.49 8.84 28.49
CA ASN A 210 -21.07 9.42 27.28
C ASN A 210 -20.86 8.52 26.05
N THR A 211 -21.95 7.94 25.55
CA THR A 211 -21.97 7.03 24.38
C THR A 211 -21.39 7.65 23.11
N LYS A 212 -21.40 8.99 22.96
CA LYS A 212 -20.81 9.69 21.80
C LYS A 212 -19.27 9.58 21.77
N TRP A 213 -18.60 9.60 22.92
CA TRP A 213 -17.13 9.48 22.99
C TRP A 213 -16.68 8.03 22.88
N GLN A 214 -17.46 7.09 23.42
CA GLN A 214 -17.25 5.65 23.24
C GLN A 214 -17.38 5.23 21.77
N GLY A 215 -18.42 5.68 21.06
CA GLY A 215 -18.58 5.37 19.64
C GLY A 215 -17.43 5.92 18.77
N ARG A 216 -16.88 7.07 19.14
CA ARG A 216 -15.73 7.68 18.43
C ARG A 216 -14.42 6.96 18.70
N ARG A 217 -14.28 6.34 19.88
CA ARG A 217 -13.11 5.54 20.23
C ARG A 217 -12.91 4.37 19.25
N GLY A 218 -14.00 3.70 18.87
CA GLY A 218 -13.97 2.58 17.92
C GLY A 218 -13.41 2.99 16.55
N MET A 219 -13.67 4.21 16.10
CA MET A 219 -13.15 4.73 14.83
C MET A 219 -11.65 5.05 14.85
N PHE A 220 -11.02 5.14 16.03
CA PHE A 220 -9.55 5.28 16.16
C PHE A 220 -8.80 3.94 16.16
N GLU A 221 -9.52 2.81 16.16
CA GLU A 221 -8.97 1.45 16.28
C GLU A 221 -9.28 0.54 15.08
N GLU A 222 -10.03 1.04 14.09
CA GLU A 222 -10.36 0.29 12.89
C GLU A 222 -9.09 -0.01 12.08
N PHE A 223 -8.70 -1.28 12.05
CA PHE A 223 -7.59 -1.79 11.26
C PHE A 223 -8.07 -2.93 10.36
N PRO A 224 -7.77 -2.91 9.04
CA PRO A 224 -7.02 -1.88 8.32
C PRO A 224 -7.79 -0.56 8.17
N PRO A 225 -7.10 0.59 8.00
CA PRO A 225 -7.78 1.86 7.75
C PRO A 225 -8.63 1.71 6.48
N ASN A 226 -9.94 1.79 6.63
CA ASN A 226 -10.85 1.75 5.50
C ASN A 226 -10.72 3.07 4.74
N ASN A 227 -10.11 3.04 3.55
CA ASN A 227 -9.87 4.24 2.73
C ASN A 227 -11.16 5.00 2.37
N GLU A 228 -12.32 4.35 2.42
CA GLU A 228 -13.62 4.98 2.16
C GLU A 228 -14.14 5.78 3.37
N ARG A 229 -13.72 5.44 4.60
CA ARG A 229 -14.08 6.16 5.82
C ARG A 229 -12.89 7.00 6.27
N ARG A 230 -13.00 8.33 6.12
CA ARG A 230 -11.99 9.29 6.60
C ARG A 230 -11.58 8.95 8.04
N THR A 231 -10.30 8.63 8.24
CA THR A 231 -9.70 8.49 9.57
C THR A 231 -10.02 9.74 10.39
N VAL A 232 -10.59 9.56 11.57
CA VAL A 232 -11.04 10.69 12.40
C VAL A 232 -9.83 11.55 12.79
N SER A 233 -9.97 12.87 12.72
CA SER A 233 -8.84 13.76 13.03
C SER A 233 -8.41 13.62 14.50
N GLU A 234 -7.09 13.59 14.72
CA GLU A 234 -6.47 13.55 16.06
C GLU A 234 -6.84 14.79 16.91
N TRP A 235 -7.32 15.87 16.29
CA TRP A 235 -7.91 17.03 16.96
C TRP A 235 -9.09 16.70 17.88
N TRP A 236 -9.79 15.59 17.63
CA TRP A 236 -10.85 15.15 18.54
C TRP A 236 -10.33 14.67 19.90
N LEU A 237 -9.11 14.12 19.96
CA LEU A 237 -8.46 13.80 21.24
C LEU A 237 -8.17 15.07 22.05
N ALA A 238 -7.67 16.12 21.39
CA ALA A 238 -7.43 17.40 22.01
C ALA A 238 -8.74 18.02 22.55
N ARG A 239 -9.82 17.95 21.77
CA ARG A 239 -11.14 18.42 22.19
C ARG A 239 -11.69 17.64 23.38
N TYR A 240 -11.47 16.33 23.42
CA TYR A 240 -11.87 15.50 24.56
C TYR A 240 -11.06 15.81 25.82
N GLN A 241 -9.75 16.04 25.69
CA GLN A 241 -8.93 16.50 26.80
C GLN A 241 -9.42 17.84 27.34
N ALA A 242 -9.80 18.78 26.47
CA ALA A 242 -10.40 20.06 26.89
C ALA A 242 -11.76 19.86 27.59
N TYR A 243 -12.58 18.93 27.11
CA TYR A 243 -13.84 18.55 27.76
C TYR A 243 -13.61 18.03 29.19
N LEU A 244 -12.66 17.10 29.38
CA LEU A 244 -12.30 16.57 30.70
C LEU A 244 -11.79 17.66 31.66
N LEU A 245 -10.97 18.58 31.16
CA LEU A 245 -10.46 19.70 31.95
C LEU A 245 -11.60 20.64 32.39
N ARG A 246 -12.55 20.93 31.49
CA ARG A 246 -13.73 21.75 31.80
C ARG A 246 -14.63 21.10 32.85
N GLN A 247 -14.81 19.78 32.78
CA GLN A 247 -15.59 19.03 33.77
C GLN A 247 -14.93 19.04 35.15
N LYS A 248 -13.61 18.84 35.20
CA LYS A 248 -12.83 18.95 36.45
C LYS A 248 -12.87 20.35 37.05
N ALA A 249 -12.74 21.40 36.24
CA ALA A 249 -12.83 22.78 36.69
C ALA A 249 -14.21 23.10 37.27
N LYS A 250 -15.30 22.61 36.66
CA LYS A 250 -16.66 22.78 37.16
C LYS A 250 -16.88 22.10 38.52
N ILE A 251 -16.38 20.87 38.68
CA ILE A 251 -16.49 20.12 39.95
C ILE A 251 -15.64 20.80 41.04
N GLY A 252 -14.43 21.24 40.72
CA GLY A 252 -13.56 21.97 41.65
C GLY A 252 -14.19 23.28 42.12
N PHE A 253 -14.78 24.04 41.20
CA PHE A 253 -15.50 25.28 41.52
C PHE A 253 -16.72 25.03 42.42
N GLN A 254 -17.52 24.00 42.14
CA GLN A 254 -18.66 23.63 42.99
C GLN A 254 -18.23 23.17 44.39
N SER A 255 -17.10 22.46 44.51
CA SER A 255 -16.55 22.05 45.81
C SER A 255 -15.97 23.20 46.62
N PHE A 256 -15.49 24.25 45.95
CA PHE A 256 -14.96 25.46 46.59
C PHE A 256 -16.12 26.28 47.20
N PHE A 257 -17.17 26.56 46.44
CA PHE A 257 -18.35 27.28 46.93
C PHE A 257 -19.08 26.56 48.07
N ARG A 258 -19.15 25.22 48.03
CA ARG A 258 -19.78 24.43 49.10
C ARG A 258 -18.98 24.45 50.42
N ARG A 259 -17.68 24.73 50.35
CA ARG A 259 -16.80 24.86 51.53
C ARG A 259 -16.99 26.22 52.20
N ASP A 260 -17.18 27.28 51.41
CA ASP A 260 -17.43 28.63 51.93
C ASP A 260 -18.79 28.72 52.65
N GLU A 261 -19.86 28.09 52.15
CA GLU A 261 -21.17 28.05 52.84
C GLU A 261 -21.13 27.28 54.18
N SER A 262 -20.31 26.23 54.29
CA SER A 262 -20.15 25.48 55.55
C SER A 262 -19.33 26.22 56.62
N THR A 263 -18.59 27.27 56.21
CA THR A 263 -17.77 28.07 57.13
C THR A 263 -18.55 29.27 57.68
N GLN A 264 -19.57 29.75 56.95
CA GLN A 264 -20.46 30.82 57.39
C GLN A 264 -21.60 30.39 58.33
N THR A 265 -21.84 29.09 58.50
CA THR A 265 -22.90 28.53 59.37
C THR A 265 -22.40 28.10 60.76
N ALA A 266 -21.12 28.39 61.09
CA ALA A 266 -20.46 28.01 62.34
C ALA A 266 -20.12 29.21 63.25
N VAL A 267 -20.81 30.35 63.10
CA VAL A 267 -20.72 31.53 63.98
C VAL A 267 -22.07 31.81 64.63
#